data_AF-A0A536FHP8-F1
#
_entry.id   AF-A0A536FHP8-F1
#
_cell.length_a   1.000
_cell.length_b   1.000
_cell.length_c   1.000
_cell.angle_alpha   90.00
_cell.angle_beta   90.00
_cell.angle_gamma   90.00
#
_symmetry.space_group_name_H-M   'P 1'
#
loop_
_entity.id
_entity.type
_entity.pdbx_description
1 polymer ?
#
loop_
_entity_poly.entity_id
_entity_poly.type
_entity_poly.pdbx_seq_one_letter_code
_entity_poly.pdbx_strand_id
1 'polypeptide(L)'
;MSDRGLAHLVLTRRGFGAITFGHVIVSATEPSNTVWRHELRHVAQYERLGLAFLPLYLWYRARYGYVDHPLERDASEDPRLFP
;
A
#
# COMPACT_ATOMS: atom_id res chain seq x y z
N MET A 1 -13.99 8.55 -8.50
CA MET A 1 -14.37 8.52 -9.94
C MET A 1 -13.29 7.77 -10.72
N SER A 2 -13.36 7.61 -12.05
CA SER A 2 -12.57 6.57 -12.73
C SER A 2 -12.37 6.71 -14.26
N ASP A 3 -11.43 7.55 -14.72
CA ASP A 3 -11.24 7.78 -16.18
C ASP A 3 -9.84 8.38 -16.50
N ARG A 4 -8.85 7.78 -17.20
CA ARG A 4 -8.75 6.58 -18.08
C ARG A 4 -7.35 5.91 -17.94
N GLY A 5 -7.17 4.57 -18.04
CA GLY A 5 -5.92 3.80 -17.77
C GLY A 5 -5.61 3.50 -16.29
N LEU A 6 -5.94 2.31 -15.76
CA LEU A 6 -6.41 2.03 -14.37
C LEU A 6 -6.20 3.09 -13.25
N ALA A 7 -4.98 3.47 -12.84
CA ALA A 7 -4.83 4.55 -11.83
C ALA A 7 -5.19 5.95 -12.36
N HIS A 8 -4.88 6.24 -13.63
CA HIS A 8 -5.42 7.38 -14.35
C HIS A 8 -6.93 7.12 -14.66
N LEU A 9 -7.37 5.85 -14.88
CA LEU A 9 -8.78 5.37 -14.83
C LEU A 9 -9.36 5.38 -13.39
N VAL A 10 -8.74 6.08 -12.46
CA VAL A 10 -9.25 6.37 -11.11
C VAL A 10 -9.30 7.89 -10.88
N LEU A 11 -8.80 8.74 -11.81
CA LEU A 11 -8.50 10.15 -11.48
C LEU A 11 -8.90 11.26 -12.49
N THR A 12 -8.85 11.10 -13.83
CA THR A 12 -8.59 12.28 -14.71
C THR A 12 -9.64 12.73 -15.76
N ARG A 13 -10.92 12.32 -15.74
CA ARG A 13 -11.96 13.03 -16.56
C ARG A 13 -12.43 14.37 -15.99
N ARG A 14 -12.29 14.62 -14.68
CA ARG A 14 -13.08 15.68 -13.99
C ARG A 14 -12.32 16.57 -12.99
N GLY A 15 -11.01 16.38 -12.83
CA GLY A 15 -10.28 16.98 -11.71
C GLY A 15 -10.54 16.25 -10.38
N PHE A 16 -9.69 16.50 -9.40
CA PHE A 16 -9.71 15.78 -8.13
C PHE A 16 -10.75 16.40 -7.19
N GLY A 17 -11.78 15.61 -6.81
CA GLY A 17 -12.71 15.97 -5.74
C GLY A 17 -12.28 15.39 -4.39
N ALA A 18 -12.11 14.07 -4.32
CA ALA A 18 -11.49 13.32 -3.23
C ALA A 18 -11.20 11.87 -3.67
N ILE A 19 -10.28 11.19 -2.98
CA ILE A 19 -10.19 9.72 -2.95
C ILE A 19 -9.53 9.26 -1.64
N THR A 20 -10.01 8.17 -1.05
CA THR A 20 -9.49 7.64 0.23
C THR A 20 -9.48 6.12 0.20
N PHE A 21 -8.32 5.51 0.49
CA PHE A 21 -8.17 4.07 0.76
C PHE A 21 -6.86 3.82 1.52
N GLY A 22 -6.80 4.25 2.79
CA GLY A 22 -5.53 4.24 3.54
C GLY A 22 -5.64 4.19 5.06
N HIS A 23 -6.81 3.91 5.65
CA HIS A 23 -7.01 3.90 7.11
C HIS A 23 -7.95 2.79 7.60
N VAL A 24 -8.33 1.84 6.73
CA VAL A 24 -9.24 0.74 7.08
C VAL A 24 -8.46 -0.57 7.09
N ILE A 25 -7.89 -0.90 8.26
CA ILE A 25 -7.27 -2.19 8.54
C ILE A 25 -8.39 -3.16 8.91
N VAL A 26 -8.65 -4.16 8.07
CA VAL A 26 -9.67 -5.19 8.34
C VAL A 26 -8.98 -6.44 8.86
N SER A 27 -9.15 -6.73 10.15
CA SER A 27 -8.65 -7.96 10.78
C SER A 27 -9.82 -8.86 11.19
N ALA A 28 -9.65 -10.17 11.06
CA ALA A 28 -10.66 -11.17 11.47
C ALA A 28 -10.67 -11.43 12.99
N THR A 29 -9.61 -11.00 13.70
CA THR A 29 -9.44 -11.09 15.16
C THR A 29 -8.74 -9.83 15.67
N GLU A 30 -8.65 -9.63 16.98
CA GLU A 30 -7.81 -8.57 17.55
C GLU A 30 -6.36 -8.72 17.04
N PRO A 31 -5.77 -7.72 16.36
CA PRO A 31 -4.42 -7.83 15.84
C PRO A 31 -3.39 -7.76 16.97
N SER A 32 -2.34 -8.57 16.89
CA SER A 32 -1.21 -8.41 17.82
C SER A 32 -0.52 -7.06 17.59
N ASN A 33 0.11 -6.49 18.63
CA ASN A 33 0.86 -5.24 18.51
C ASN A 33 1.90 -5.24 17.37
N THR A 34 2.44 -6.39 16.98
CA THR A 34 3.37 -6.51 15.84
C THR A 34 2.65 -6.46 14.49
N VAL A 35 1.51 -7.14 14.35
CA VAL A 35 0.65 -7.00 13.15
C VAL A 35 0.16 -5.56 13.02
N TRP A 36 -0.28 -4.94 14.11
CA TRP A 36 -0.73 -3.54 14.10
C TRP A 36 0.35 -2.57 13.61
N ARG A 37 1.61 -2.71 14.04
CA ARG A 37 2.74 -1.90 13.52
C ARG A 37 3.03 -2.17 12.04
N HIS A 38 2.90 -3.41 11.59
CA HIS A 38 3.10 -3.81 10.19
C HIS A 38 2.03 -3.19 9.27
N GLU A 39 0.76 -3.29 9.63
CA GLU A 39 -0.35 -2.66 8.88
C GLU A 39 -0.23 -1.12 8.85
N LEU A 40 0.17 -0.48 9.96
CA LEU A 40 0.47 0.95 10.00
C LEU A 40 1.65 1.34 9.08
N ARG A 41 2.57 0.42 8.76
CA ARG A 41 3.61 0.66 7.75
C ARG A 41 3.10 0.51 6.33
N HIS A 42 2.16 -0.39 6.05
CA HIS A 42 1.46 -0.37 4.77
C HIS A 42 0.64 0.91 4.57
N VAL A 43 0.05 1.47 5.64
CA VAL A 43 -0.53 2.83 5.61
C VAL A 43 0.52 3.87 5.24
N ALA A 44 1.65 3.95 5.96
CA ALA A 44 2.70 4.94 5.67
C ALA A 44 3.35 4.76 4.27
N GLN A 45 3.48 3.51 3.79
CA GLN A 45 3.92 3.20 2.43
C GLN A 45 2.90 3.67 1.39
N TYR A 46 1.60 3.49 1.65
CA TYR A 46 0.51 3.99 0.81
C TYR A 46 0.45 5.53 0.80
N GLU A 47 0.66 6.20 1.93
CA GLU A 47 0.71 7.67 1.98
C GLU A 47 1.90 8.23 1.18
N ARG A 48 3.06 7.56 1.21
CA ARG A 48 4.26 7.98 0.44
C ARG A 48 4.19 7.66 -1.05
N LEU A 49 3.54 6.55 -1.44
CA LEU A 49 3.50 6.06 -2.83
C LEU A 49 2.16 6.35 -3.54
N GLY A 50 1.13 6.73 -2.79
CA GLY A 50 -0.24 6.90 -3.28
C GLY A 50 -0.75 5.67 -4.03
N LEU A 51 -1.48 5.90 -5.13
CA LEU A 51 -2.00 4.82 -5.99
C LEU A 51 -0.91 3.94 -6.63
N ALA A 52 0.39 4.32 -6.57
CA ALA A 52 1.47 3.46 -7.05
C ALA A 52 1.79 2.30 -6.08
N PHE A 53 1.34 2.36 -4.82
CA PHE A 53 1.53 1.29 -3.83
C PHE A 53 1.03 -0.07 -4.34
N LEU A 54 -0.23 -0.15 -4.78
CA LEU A 54 -0.85 -1.41 -5.24
C LEU A 54 -0.13 -2.07 -6.43
N PRO A 55 0.16 -1.39 -7.55
CA PRO A 55 0.89 -2.01 -8.66
C PRO A 55 2.34 -2.34 -8.30
N LEU A 56 3.03 -1.54 -7.46
CA LEU A 56 4.37 -1.88 -6.97
C LEU A 56 4.34 -3.15 -6.10
N TYR A 57 3.42 -3.23 -5.14
CA TYR A 57 3.22 -4.41 -4.29
C TYR A 57 2.94 -5.65 -5.14
N LEU A 58 1.96 -5.60 -6.06
CA LEU A 58 1.66 -6.76 -6.91
C LEU A 58 2.84 -7.17 -7.81
N TRP A 59 3.64 -6.21 -8.29
CA TRP A 59 4.85 -6.49 -9.06
C TRP A 59 5.96 -7.13 -8.21
N TYR A 60 6.27 -6.58 -7.03
CA TYR A 60 7.23 -7.16 -6.10
C TYR A 60 6.82 -8.59 -5.70
N ARG A 61 5.53 -8.82 -5.42
CA ARG A 61 4.98 -10.13 -5.07
C ARG A 61 5.07 -11.15 -6.20
N ALA A 62 4.89 -10.71 -7.45
CA ALA A 62 5.10 -11.56 -8.62
C ALA A 62 6.59 -11.84 -8.90
N ARG A 63 7.49 -10.91 -8.57
CA ARG A 63 8.92 -11.00 -8.92
C ARG A 63 9.79 -11.66 -7.84
N TYR A 64 9.44 -11.54 -6.56
CA TYR A 64 10.24 -11.97 -5.41
C TYR A 64 9.47 -12.89 -4.43
N GLY A 65 8.20 -13.19 -4.70
CA GLY A 65 7.34 -13.91 -3.77
C GLY A 65 6.97 -13.04 -2.56
N TYR A 66 6.76 -13.68 -1.40
CA TYR A 66 6.40 -12.99 -0.15
C TYR A 66 7.62 -12.67 0.73
N VAL A 67 8.54 -13.64 0.89
CA VAL A 67 9.67 -13.54 1.84
C VAL A 67 10.66 -12.42 1.47
N ASP A 68 10.99 -12.28 0.19
CA ASP A 68 11.92 -11.25 -0.31
C ASP A 68 11.21 -10.00 -0.85
N HIS A 69 9.95 -9.78 -0.44
CA HIS A 69 9.14 -8.65 -0.89
C HIS A 69 9.54 -7.35 -0.16
N PRO A 70 10.12 -6.33 -0.84
CA PRO A 70 10.72 -5.19 -0.13
C PRO A 70 9.76 -4.39 0.76
N LEU A 71 8.49 -4.27 0.36
CA LEU A 71 7.47 -3.56 1.16
C LEU A 71 6.98 -4.38 2.38
N GLU A 72 7.02 -5.71 2.31
CA GLU A 72 6.68 -6.59 3.45
C GLU A 72 7.83 -6.61 4.46
N ARG A 73 9.06 -6.59 3.94
CA ARG A 73 10.27 -6.50 4.75
C ARG A 73 10.33 -5.18 5.52
N ASP A 74 10.09 -4.03 4.88
CA ASP A 74 9.98 -2.76 5.63
C ASP A 74 8.77 -2.73 6.58
N ALA A 75 7.65 -3.37 6.26
CA ALA A 75 6.53 -3.49 7.19
C ALA A 75 6.84 -4.42 8.38
N SER A 76 7.80 -5.35 8.22
CA SER A 76 8.25 -6.29 9.26
C SER A 76 9.45 -5.78 10.07
N GLU A 77 10.24 -4.85 9.52
CA GLU A 77 11.48 -4.29 10.08
C GLU A 77 11.31 -2.81 10.52
N ASP A 78 12.25 -2.29 11.31
CA ASP A 78 12.28 -0.87 11.70
C ASP A 78 12.75 0.00 10.50
N PRO A 79 12.30 1.26 10.33
CA PRO A 79 12.01 1.83 9.02
C PRO A 79 13.25 2.07 8.15
N ARG A 80 13.31 1.40 6.99
CA ARG A 80 14.30 1.64 5.92
C ARG A 80 13.71 1.30 4.54
N LEU A 81 12.75 2.11 4.09
CA LEU A 81 12.25 2.09 2.71
C LEU A 81 13.31 2.58 1.73
N PHE A 82 14.27 1.68 1.43
CA PHE A 82 15.48 1.93 0.66
C PHE A 82 16.46 2.85 1.45
N PRO A 83 17.74 3.02 1.01
CA PRO A 83 18.84 3.43 1.90
C PRO A 83 18.79 4.89 2.36
#